data_AF-A0A350UE72-F1
#
_entry.id   AF-A0A350UE72-F1
#
_cell.length_a   1.000
_cell.length_b   1.000
_cell.length_c   1.000
_cell.angle_alpha   90.00
_cell.angle_beta   90.00
_cell.angle_gamma   90.00
#
_symmetry.space_group_name_H-M   'P 1'
#
loop_
_entity.id
_entity.type
_entity.pdbx_description
1 polymer ?
#
loop_
_entity_poly.entity_id
_entity_poly.type
_entity_poly.pdbx_seq_one_letter_code
_entity_poly.pdbx_strand_id
1 'polypeptide(L)'
;MELATKRKTDTRNLVRAGILSALIIVMTVVPYTGYINYGLVEITTLHIVVAVGAVMLGWKYGAVLGFVWGVTCMLRALTNPLWAPFVNPMICLVPRVLVGIAGGLTAQWLRKLRLRTGIVAALSAAVATLTNTVLVLTALKLFSVVLTGLPLLGTIYATLIGVNGSIELVAAVLLVPAIVAAISPREIVLGIDIGASTTKFALVKNRKCVKEYRKPDEQSFEDALESFGYAGVKRIAVTGVGSSFIKGDLHGIPTVRKDEFTSVSRGATNLVKQSNTLVVSIGTGTSFTRITPVRAWHVGGTGLGGGMLRGLSARLCGTDDMEELQTLAASGDLHAIDLQLRDVFEGTLSHLTPNATVANMSKLSEQTARADVAAGLCNMIFQSIGLMAVFAAKRHLTRTIVLVGTITDWPIAQRSLDEVAALHNVKFVVPDHAAFATAIGAALSE
;
A
#
# COMPACT_ATOMS: atom_id res chain seq x y z
N MET A 1 -35.28 32.01 -1.54
CA MET A 1 -34.68 31.86 -0.20
C MET A 1 -33.50 30.90 -0.34
N GLU A 2 -32.31 31.44 -0.63
CA GLU A 2 -31.08 30.65 -0.76
C GLU A 2 -30.75 30.00 0.59
N LEU A 3 -30.79 28.67 0.64
CA LEU A 3 -30.27 27.90 1.76
C LEU A 3 -28.75 28.07 1.78
N ALA A 4 -28.29 28.97 2.64
CA ALA A 4 -26.88 29.12 2.99
C ALA A 4 -26.31 27.74 3.37
N THR A 5 -25.40 27.24 2.54
CA THR A 5 -24.61 26.05 2.81
C THR A 5 -23.75 26.34 4.03
N LYS A 6 -24.21 25.87 5.19
CA LYS A 6 -23.48 25.94 6.46
C LYS A 6 -22.13 25.23 6.26
N ARG A 7 -21.05 26.01 6.06
CA ARG A 7 -19.68 25.47 5.99
C ARG A 7 -19.43 24.70 7.28
N LYS A 8 -19.44 23.37 7.21
CA LYS A 8 -18.94 22.52 8.30
C LYS A 8 -17.46 22.87 8.49
N THR A 9 -17.17 23.69 9.49
CA THR A 9 -15.82 23.80 10.04
C THR A 9 -15.44 22.39 10.47
N ASP A 10 -14.43 21.81 9.83
CA ASP A 10 -13.96 20.46 10.16
C ASP A 10 -13.32 20.52 11.56
N THR A 11 -14.11 20.21 12.59
CA THR A 11 -13.73 20.25 14.00
C THR A 11 -12.43 19.49 14.24
N ARG A 12 -12.17 18.43 13.46
CA ARG A 12 -10.95 17.65 13.52
C ARG A 12 -9.72 18.43 13.08
N ASN A 13 -9.82 19.22 12.01
CA ASN A 13 -8.70 20.03 11.53
C ASN A 13 -8.43 21.21 12.47
N LEU A 14 -9.47 21.76 13.10
CA LEU A 14 -9.32 22.77 14.15
C LEU A 14 -8.56 22.19 15.36
N VAL A 15 -8.94 21.01 15.85
CA VAL A 15 -8.25 20.35 16.97
C VAL A 15 -6.79 20.05 16.62
N ARG A 16 -6.53 19.53 15.41
CA ARG A 16 -5.14 19.27 14.94
C ARG A 16 -4.31 20.55 14.86
N ALA A 17 -4.88 21.63 14.34
CA ALA A 17 -4.21 22.92 14.32
C ALA A 17 -3.92 23.42 15.75
N GLY A 18 -4.87 23.29 16.69
CA GLY A 18 -4.66 23.63 18.09
C GLY A 18 -3.52 22.85 18.76
N ILE A 19 -3.43 21.54 18.52
CA ILE A 19 -2.32 20.71 19.02
C ILE A 19 -0.98 21.16 18.43
N LEU A 20 -0.92 21.42 17.12
CA LEU A 20 0.31 21.90 16.48
C LEU A 20 0.69 23.31 16.94
N SER A 21 -0.27 24.19 17.18
CA SER A 21 -0.04 25.52 17.77
C SER A 21 0.51 25.41 19.20
N ALA A 22 -0.06 24.53 20.03
CA ALA A 22 0.45 24.26 21.37
C ALA A 22 1.89 23.71 21.32
N LEU A 23 2.17 22.81 20.38
CA LEU A 23 3.51 22.29 20.15
C LEU A 23 4.50 23.40 19.76
N ILE A 24 4.12 24.33 18.87
CA ILE A 24 4.96 25.49 18.49
C ILE A 24 5.30 26.35 19.72
N ILE A 25 4.30 26.62 20.58
CA ILE A 25 4.50 27.41 21.80
C ILE A 25 5.46 26.69 22.74
N VAL A 26 5.22 25.41 23.02
CA VAL A 26 6.10 24.60 23.89
C VAL A 26 7.51 24.56 23.33
N MET A 27 7.67 24.28 22.03
CA MET A 27 8.99 24.22 21.38
C MET A 27 9.71 25.58 21.38
N THR A 28 8.99 26.69 21.45
CA THR A 28 9.61 28.02 21.57
C THR A 28 10.22 28.26 22.94
N VAL A 29 9.55 27.76 23.99
CA VAL A 29 9.93 27.98 25.40
C VAL A 29 10.95 26.95 25.89
N VAL A 30 10.84 25.69 25.46
CA VAL A 30 11.74 24.61 25.89
C VAL A 30 13.06 24.68 25.11
N PRO A 31 14.22 24.85 25.79
CA PRO A 31 15.53 24.94 25.13
C PRO A 31 15.82 23.75 24.21
N TYR A 32 16.52 24.00 23.09
CA TYR A 32 16.99 22.98 22.13
C TYR A 32 15.89 22.17 21.40
N THR A 33 14.61 22.55 21.53
CA THR A 33 13.52 21.86 20.83
C THR A 33 13.08 22.62 19.58
N GLY A 34 12.64 23.87 19.71
CA GLY A 34 12.27 24.75 18.59
C GLY A 34 13.42 25.58 18.04
N TYR A 35 14.39 25.90 18.88
CA TYR A 35 15.58 26.67 18.53
C TYR A 35 16.80 25.96 19.12
N ILE A 36 17.69 25.50 18.25
CA ILE A 36 18.90 24.77 18.60
C ILE A 36 20.06 25.76 18.57
N ASN A 37 20.67 25.99 19.72
CA ASN A 37 21.76 26.95 19.87
C ASN A 37 23.11 26.26 19.61
N TYR A 38 23.86 26.76 18.63
CA TYR A 38 25.20 26.31 18.30
C TYR A 38 26.14 27.53 18.20
N GLY A 39 26.87 27.81 19.28
CA GLY A 39 27.73 29.00 19.36
C GLY A 39 26.92 30.29 19.21
N LEU A 40 27.24 31.08 18.19
CA LEU A 40 26.55 32.35 17.86
C LEU A 40 25.32 32.18 16.96
N VAL A 41 24.96 30.95 16.62
CA VAL A 41 23.93 30.63 15.63
C VAL A 41 22.78 29.87 16.28
N GLU A 42 21.55 30.31 16.04
CA GLU A 42 20.35 29.59 16.46
C GLU A 42 19.64 29.03 15.22
N ILE A 43 19.58 27.70 15.10
CA ILE A 43 18.87 27.00 14.02
C ILE A 43 17.43 26.78 14.47
N THR A 44 16.44 27.17 13.66
CA THR A 44 15.03 26.93 14.00
C THR A 44 14.56 25.59 13.45
N THR A 45 13.73 24.87 14.20
CA THR A 45 13.03 23.66 13.75
C THR A 45 11.52 23.89 13.63
N LEU A 46 11.01 25.04 14.10
CA LEU A 46 9.57 25.35 14.14
C LEU A 46 8.94 25.45 12.74
N HIS A 47 9.73 25.83 11.73
CA HIS A 47 9.29 25.82 10.33
C HIS A 47 8.86 24.42 9.86
N ILE A 48 9.42 23.34 10.44
CA ILE A 48 9.03 21.95 10.15
C ILE A 48 7.60 21.70 10.63
N VAL A 49 7.25 22.13 11.84
CA VAL A 49 5.90 21.97 12.40
C VAL A 49 4.87 22.71 11.55
N VAL A 50 5.20 23.94 11.15
CA VAL A 50 4.36 24.75 10.24
C VAL A 50 4.22 24.08 8.88
N ALA A 51 5.31 23.56 8.29
CA ALA A 51 5.28 22.87 7.01
C ALA A 51 4.45 21.57 7.07
N VAL A 52 4.61 20.76 8.13
CA VAL A 52 3.79 19.56 8.38
C VAL A 52 2.31 19.94 8.44
N GLY A 53 1.96 20.96 9.24
CA GLY A 53 0.59 21.43 9.35
C GLY A 53 0.03 22.00 8.04
N ALA A 54 0.83 22.75 7.29
CA ALA A 54 0.44 23.31 6.00
C ALA A 54 0.18 22.20 4.95
N VAL A 55 1.04 21.18 4.90
CA VAL A 55 0.85 20.02 4.02
C VAL A 55 -0.41 19.27 4.43
N MET A 56 -0.61 18.97 5.72
CA MET A 56 -1.71 18.11 6.17
C MET A 56 -3.07 18.80 6.20
N LEU A 57 -3.12 20.05 6.65
CA LEU A 57 -4.35 20.79 6.94
C LEU A 57 -4.68 21.82 5.86
N GLY A 58 -3.73 22.13 4.98
CA GLY A 58 -3.87 23.12 3.91
C GLY A 58 -3.48 24.53 4.32
N TRP A 59 -3.45 25.43 3.33
CA TRP A 59 -2.88 26.77 3.47
C TRP A 59 -3.52 27.64 4.57
N LYS A 60 -4.82 27.50 4.83
CA LYS A 60 -5.53 28.27 5.87
C LYS A 60 -4.99 27.96 7.26
N TYR A 61 -4.86 26.69 7.58
CA TYR A 61 -4.30 26.25 8.86
C TYR A 61 -2.77 26.42 8.89
N GLY A 62 -2.10 26.28 7.74
CA GLY A 62 -0.70 26.67 7.60
C GLY A 62 -0.47 28.14 7.99
N ALA A 63 -1.31 29.06 7.52
CA ALA A 63 -1.25 30.47 7.87
C ALA A 63 -1.42 30.70 9.38
N VAL A 64 -2.36 29.99 10.02
CA VAL A 64 -2.57 30.06 11.48
C VAL A 64 -1.33 29.57 12.25
N LEU A 65 -0.73 28.45 11.83
CA LEU A 65 0.48 27.93 12.47
C LEU A 65 1.67 28.88 12.27
N GLY A 66 1.81 29.45 11.07
CA GLY A 66 2.77 30.50 10.77
C GLY A 66 2.56 31.75 11.62
N PHE A 67 1.32 32.16 11.85
CA PHE A 67 0.98 33.27 12.74
C PHE A 67 1.42 32.98 14.18
N VAL A 68 1.08 31.80 14.72
CA VAL A 68 1.49 31.40 16.08
C VAL A 68 3.01 31.40 16.20
N TRP A 69 3.72 30.83 15.23
CA TRP A 69 5.18 30.84 15.22
C TRP A 69 5.76 32.27 15.14
N GLY A 70 5.17 33.14 14.31
CA GLY A 70 5.60 34.54 14.22
C GLY A 70 5.41 35.30 15.53
N VAL A 71 4.28 35.12 16.21
CA VAL A 71 4.03 35.72 17.52
C VAL A 71 5.02 35.20 18.57
N THR A 72 5.23 33.89 18.67
CA THR A 72 6.15 33.32 19.67
C THR A 72 7.61 33.71 19.38
N CYS A 73 8.00 33.80 18.11
CA CYS A 73 9.33 34.28 17.71
C CYS A 73 9.54 35.76 18.07
N MET A 74 8.52 36.60 17.92
CA MET A 74 8.57 38.01 18.31
C MET A 74 8.67 38.18 19.83
N LEU A 75 7.92 37.38 20.60
CA LEU A 75 8.02 37.37 22.06
C LEU A 75 9.42 36.94 22.53
N ARG A 76 10.02 35.93 21.90
CA ARG A 76 11.40 35.51 22.16
C ARG A 76 12.40 36.62 21.83
N ALA A 77 12.19 37.36 20.73
CA ALA A 77 13.05 38.46 20.32
C ALA A 77 13.13 39.60 21.35
N LEU A 78 12.10 39.79 22.18
CA LEU A 78 12.13 40.75 23.29
C LEU A 78 13.10 40.34 24.41
N THR A 79 13.41 39.05 24.50
CA THR A 79 14.27 38.47 25.55
C THR A 79 15.66 38.07 25.07
N ASN A 80 15.91 38.09 23.76
CA ASN A 80 17.18 37.68 23.16
C ASN A 80 17.73 38.78 22.23
N PRO A 81 18.80 39.49 22.62
CA PRO A 81 19.40 40.58 21.84
C PRO A 81 19.82 40.19 20.41
N LEU A 82 20.20 38.93 20.16
CA LEU A 82 20.57 38.46 18.82
C LEU A 82 19.38 38.46 17.85
N TRP A 83 18.16 38.53 18.36
CA TRP A 83 16.93 38.53 17.59
C TRP A 83 16.25 39.89 17.54
N ALA A 84 16.91 40.97 18.00
CA ALA A 84 16.30 42.31 18.09
C ALA A 84 15.58 42.80 16.81
N PRO A 85 16.08 42.55 15.57
CA PRO A 85 15.36 42.93 14.35
C PRO A 85 13.99 42.25 14.19
N PHE A 86 13.80 41.08 14.82
CA PHE A 86 12.56 40.30 14.77
C PHE A 86 11.48 40.78 15.75
N VAL A 87 11.71 41.87 16.50
CA VAL A 87 10.63 42.59 17.19
C VAL A 87 9.70 43.28 16.19
N ASN A 88 10.19 43.60 14.98
CA ASN A 88 9.36 44.17 13.93
C ASN A 88 8.44 43.09 13.30
N PRO A 89 7.10 43.25 13.32
CA PRO A 89 6.17 42.26 12.78
C PRO A 89 6.32 42.05 11.27
N MET A 90 6.83 43.04 10.51
CA MET A 90 7.11 42.89 9.09
C MET A 90 8.29 41.95 8.82
N ILE A 91 9.24 41.86 9.75
CA ILE A 91 10.41 40.98 9.67
C ILE A 91 10.08 39.61 10.26
N CYS A 92 9.21 39.55 11.28
CA CYS A 92 8.91 38.34 12.03
C CYS A 92 7.59 37.66 11.64
N LEU A 93 6.47 38.35 11.75
CA LEU A 93 5.15 37.76 11.60
C LEU A 93 4.80 37.47 10.13
N VAL A 94 4.98 38.46 9.25
CA VAL A 94 4.57 38.37 7.84
C VAL A 94 5.25 37.22 7.10
N PRO A 95 6.59 37.06 7.16
CA PRO A 95 7.25 35.92 6.51
C PRO A 95 6.72 34.57 7.00
N ARG A 96 6.49 34.42 8.31
CA ARG A 96 6.07 33.14 8.92
C ARG A 96 4.66 32.74 8.50
N VAL A 97 3.74 33.70 8.40
CA VAL A 97 2.39 33.44 7.87
C VAL A 97 2.47 32.99 6.42
N LEU A 98 3.29 33.67 5.61
CA LEU A 98 3.47 33.35 4.19
C LEU A 98 4.13 31.99 3.97
N VAL A 99 5.03 31.54 4.85
CA VAL A 99 5.60 30.18 4.85
C VAL A 99 4.49 29.12 4.90
N GLY A 100 3.55 29.27 5.84
CA GLY A 100 2.44 28.34 5.99
C GLY A 100 1.46 28.36 4.81
N ILE A 101 1.23 29.54 4.23
CA ILE A 101 0.41 29.70 3.02
C ILE A 101 1.09 29.04 1.82
N ALA A 102 2.35 29.37 1.56
CA ALA A 102 3.12 28.87 0.43
C ALA A 102 3.22 27.34 0.45
N GLY A 103 3.64 26.76 1.58
CA GLY A 103 3.69 25.31 1.73
C GLY A 103 2.34 24.62 1.50
N GLY A 104 1.25 25.22 2.01
CA GLY A 104 -0.08 24.65 1.86
C GLY A 104 -0.65 24.76 0.43
N LEU A 105 -0.41 25.87 -0.26
CA LEU A 105 -0.81 26.06 -1.65
C LEU A 105 -0.02 25.14 -2.59
N THR A 106 1.29 25.02 -2.38
CA THR A 106 2.15 24.07 -3.11
C THR A 106 1.65 22.65 -2.93
N ALA A 107 1.34 22.23 -1.70
CA ALA A 107 0.82 20.89 -1.43
C ALA A 107 -0.51 20.64 -2.16
N GLN A 108 -1.42 21.62 -2.16
CA GLN A 108 -2.70 21.50 -2.86
C GLN A 108 -2.52 21.41 -4.38
N TRP A 109 -1.61 22.20 -4.95
CA TRP A 109 -1.32 22.17 -6.38
C TRP A 109 -0.66 20.84 -6.80
N LEU A 110 0.39 20.39 -6.10
CA LEU A 110 1.10 19.15 -6.41
C LEU A 110 0.21 17.90 -6.29
N ARG A 111 -0.78 17.90 -5.39
CA ARG A 111 -1.77 16.81 -5.29
C ARG A 111 -2.63 16.68 -6.55
N LYS A 112 -2.93 17.80 -7.23
CA LYS A 112 -3.68 17.76 -8.51
C LYS A 112 -2.88 17.03 -9.61
N LEU A 113 -1.56 17.02 -9.50
CA LEU A 113 -0.66 16.30 -10.41
C LEU A 113 -0.51 14.80 -10.06
N ARG A 114 -1.28 14.28 -9.09
CA ARG A 114 -1.26 12.87 -8.65
C ARG A 114 0.14 12.36 -8.23
N LEU A 115 0.97 13.24 -7.68
CA LEU A 115 2.28 12.88 -7.12
C LEU A 115 2.13 12.13 -5.79
N ARG A 116 3.09 11.26 -5.48
CA ARG A 116 3.14 10.52 -4.21
C ARG A 116 3.21 11.50 -3.02
N THR A 117 2.53 11.16 -1.92
CA THR A 117 2.43 12.01 -0.72
C THR A 117 3.79 12.43 -0.15
N GLY A 118 4.80 11.56 -0.17
CA GLY A 118 6.16 11.90 0.26
C GLY A 118 6.82 12.98 -0.61
N ILE A 119 6.62 12.92 -1.93
CA ILE A 119 7.16 13.92 -2.88
C ILE A 119 6.44 15.26 -2.68
N VAL A 120 5.11 15.23 -2.53
CA VAL A 120 4.31 16.42 -2.23
C VAL A 120 4.80 17.09 -0.95
N ALA A 121 5.02 16.31 0.12
CA ALA A 121 5.49 16.81 1.40
C ALA A 121 6.90 17.42 1.30
N ALA A 122 7.84 16.75 0.63
CA ALA A 122 9.22 17.23 0.44
C ALA A 122 9.28 18.56 -0.35
N LEU A 123 8.59 18.64 -1.49
CA LEU A 123 8.57 19.85 -2.32
C LEU A 123 7.87 21.01 -1.61
N SER A 124 6.76 20.73 -0.92
CA SER A 124 6.04 21.76 -0.15
C SER A 124 6.88 22.29 1.01
N ALA A 125 7.64 21.42 1.69
CA ALA A 125 8.55 21.80 2.76
C ALA A 125 9.73 22.64 2.25
N ALA A 126 10.26 22.31 1.07
CA ALA A 126 11.28 23.11 0.40
C ALA A 126 10.78 24.53 0.08
N VAL A 127 9.61 24.63 -0.57
CA VAL A 127 9.00 25.94 -0.88
C VAL A 127 8.72 26.74 0.39
N ALA A 128 8.15 26.10 1.42
CA ALA A 128 7.89 26.76 2.70
C ALA A 128 9.17 27.32 3.33
N THR A 129 10.24 26.52 3.39
CA THR A 129 11.50 26.92 4.03
C THR A 129 12.23 28.00 3.23
N LEU A 130 12.31 27.88 1.90
CA LEU A 130 12.87 28.90 1.03
C LEU A 130 12.10 30.23 1.11
N THR A 131 10.76 30.16 1.20
CA THR A 131 9.91 31.33 1.39
C THR A 131 10.31 32.08 2.66
N ASN A 132 10.61 31.38 3.76
CA ASN A 132 11.06 32.02 4.99
C ASN A 132 12.37 32.78 4.78
N THR A 133 13.41 32.10 4.29
CA THR A 133 14.75 32.67 4.14
C THR A 133 14.74 33.89 3.23
N VAL A 134 14.09 33.79 2.06
CA VAL A 134 14.00 34.90 1.10
C VAL A 134 13.24 36.09 1.70
N LEU A 135 12.08 35.85 2.31
CA LEU A 135 11.26 36.93 2.85
C LEU A 135 11.90 37.59 4.07
N VAL A 136 12.57 36.83 4.94
CA VAL A 136 13.27 37.39 6.11
C VAL A 136 14.45 38.25 5.67
N LEU A 137 15.30 37.77 4.76
CA LEU A 137 16.42 38.56 4.24
C LEU A 137 15.94 39.84 3.55
N THR A 138 14.87 39.74 2.76
CA THR A 138 14.25 40.90 2.11
C THR A 138 13.66 41.88 3.13
N ALA A 139 12.93 41.39 4.12
CA ALA A 139 12.32 42.22 5.15
C ALA A 139 13.37 42.89 6.05
N LEU A 140 14.48 42.20 6.37
CA LEU A 140 15.60 42.80 7.11
C LEU A 140 16.20 43.98 6.33
N LYS A 141 16.39 43.84 5.02
CA LYS A 141 16.91 44.92 4.17
C LYS A 141 15.96 46.12 4.12
N LEU A 142 14.65 45.90 4.13
CA LEU A 142 13.64 46.96 3.97
C LEU A 142 13.24 47.63 5.27
N PHE A 143 13.18 46.89 6.38
CA PHE A 143 12.52 47.32 7.61
C PHE A 143 13.41 47.37 8.84
N SER A 144 14.69 46.95 8.75
CA SER A 144 15.60 46.97 9.89
C SER A 144 16.46 48.23 9.92
N VAL A 145 16.07 49.19 10.76
CA VAL A 145 16.78 50.47 10.95
C VAL A 145 18.23 50.27 11.43
N VAL A 146 18.46 49.29 12.31
CA VAL A 146 19.78 49.00 12.87
C VAL A 146 20.74 48.47 11.80
N LEU A 147 20.24 47.58 10.93
CA LEU A 147 21.05 46.94 9.90
C LEU A 147 21.31 47.87 8.71
N THR A 148 20.38 48.77 8.40
CA THR A 148 20.58 49.80 7.35
C THR A 148 21.61 50.85 7.74
N GLY A 149 21.80 51.12 9.04
CA GLY A 149 22.80 52.06 9.53
C GLY A 149 24.22 51.48 9.67
N LEU A 150 24.37 50.16 9.65
CA LEU A 150 25.64 49.46 9.91
C LEU A 150 25.85 48.32 8.88
N PRO A 151 26.45 48.61 7.70
CA PRO A 151 26.55 47.68 6.58
C PRO A 151 27.23 46.34 6.93
N LEU A 152 28.24 46.36 7.80
CA LEU A 152 28.94 45.16 8.26
C LEU A 152 28.02 44.21 9.03
N LEU A 153 27.17 44.74 9.91
CA LEU A 153 26.16 43.93 10.62
C LEU A 153 25.14 43.36 9.64
N GLY A 154 24.76 44.13 8.62
CA GLY A 154 23.90 43.68 7.52
C GLY A 154 24.41 42.40 6.86
N THR A 155 25.68 42.40 6.46
CA THR A 155 26.34 41.24 5.83
C THR A 155 26.45 40.04 6.75
N ILE A 156 26.74 40.25 8.04
CA ILE A 156 26.83 39.17 9.03
C ILE A 156 25.46 38.49 9.19
N TYR A 157 24.39 39.26 9.40
CA TYR A 157 23.03 38.70 9.52
C TYR A 157 22.60 37.98 8.24
N ALA A 158 22.88 38.55 7.07
CA ALA A 158 22.55 37.91 5.80
C ALA A 158 23.27 36.56 5.63
N THR A 159 24.54 36.50 6.00
CA THR A 159 25.34 35.26 5.94
C THR A 159 24.82 34.22 6.93
N LEU A 160 24.57 34.60 8.19
CA LEU A 160 24.05 33.70 9.22
C LEU A 160 22.69 33.11 8.84
N ILE A 161 21.76 33.96 8.39
CA ILE A 161 20.42 33.51 7.98
C ILE A 161 20.50 32.67 6.70
N GLY A 162 21.39 33.00 5.76
CA GLY A 162 21.62 32.20 4.57
C GLY A 162 22.12 30.80 4.87
N VAL A 163 23.13 30.68 5.75
CA VAL A 163 23.67 29.38 6.19
C VAL A 163 22.60 28.58 6.92
N ASN A 164 21.87 29.17 7.86
CA ASN A 164 20.78 28.52 8.57
C ASN A 164 19.69 28.05 7.61
N GLY A 165 19.29 28.91 6.67
CA GLY A 165 18.30 28.57 5.66
C GLY A 165 18.67 27.33 4.84
N SER A 166 19.96 27.12 4.57
CA SER A 166 20.42 25.91 3.86
C SER A 166 20.28 24.63 4.71
N ILE A 167 20.63 24.70 6.00
CA ILE A 167 20.50 23.57 6.94
C ILE A 167 19.03 23.25 7.18
N GLU A 168 18.21 24.28 7.42
CA GLU A 168 16.76 24.19 7.58
C GLU A 168 16.12 23.56 6.35
N LEU A 169 16.54 23.94 5.15
CA LEU A 169 16.02 23.37 3.91
C LEU A 169 16.26 21.86 3.82
N VAL A 170 17.49 21.43 4.09
CA VAL A 170 17.86 20.00 4.08
C VAL A 170 17.04 19.25 5.14
N ALA A 171 16.98 19.79 6.37
CA ALA A 171 16.20 19.19 7.45
C ALA A 171 14.71 19.08 7.09
N ALA A 172 14.11 20.13 6.52
CA ALA A 172 12.70 20.14 6.12
C ALA A 172 12.39 19.11 5.03
N VAL A 173 13.23 19.03 4.00
CA VAL A 173 13.05 18.09 2.88
C VAL A 173 13.12 16.64 3.33
N LEU A 174 13.92 16.33 4.37
CA LEU A 174 14.04 14.98 4.90
C LEU A 174 12.99 14.66 5.97
N LEU A 175 12.78 15.55 6.93
CA LEU A 175 11.97 15.28 8.12
C LEU A 175 10.47 15.45 7.85
N VAL A 176 10.04 16.46 7.09
CA VAL A 176 8.61 16.68 6.81
C VAL A 176 7.95 15.47 6.13
N PRO A 177 8.48 14.87 5.04
CA PRO A 177 7.86 13.70 4.44
C PRO A 177 7.85 12.48 5.38
N ALA A 178 8.91 12.30 6.18
CA ALA A 178 8.98 11.21 7.16
C ALA A 178 7.90 11.37 8.25
N ILE A 179 7.76 12.57 8.82
CA ILE A 179 6.75 12.89 9.83
C ILE A 179 5.35 12.73 9.24
N VAL A 180 5.07 13.33 8.07
CA VAL A 180 3.77 13.21 7.38
C VAL A 180 3.42 11.75 7.13
N ALA A 181 4.37 10.92 6.70
CA ALA A 181 4.15 9.49 6.50
C ALA A 181 3.85 8.76 7.82
N ALA A 182 4.48 9.14 8.93
CA ALA A 182 4.28 8.53 10.24
C ALA A 182 2.91 8.85 10.85
N ILE A 183 2.43 10.08 10.69
CA ILE A 183 1.20 10.58 11.35
C ILE A 183 -0.03 10.60 10.45
N SER A 184 0.11 10.38 9.14
CA SER A 184 -1.05 10.29 8.26
C SER A 184 -1.93 9.13 8.71
N PRO A 185 -3.24 9.38 8.94
CA PRO A 185 -4.16 8.33 9.37
C PRO A 185 -4.14 7.24 8.31
N ARG A 186 -3.75 6.05 8.71
CA ARG A 186 -3.65 4.92 7.80
C ARG A 186 -5.07 4.49 7.47
N GLU A 187 -5.49 4.78 6.24
CA GLU A 187 -6.85 4.55 5.78
C GLU A 187 -7.21 3.07 5.88
N ILE A 188 -8.43 2.81 6.34
CA ILE A 188 -9.03 1.49 6.27
C ILE A 188 -9.72 1.43 4.90
N VAL A 189 -9.25 0.52 4.06
CA VAL A 189 -9.76 0.33 2.70
C VAL A 189 -10.34 -1.06 2.61
N LEU A 190 -11.55 -1.16 2.06
CA LEU A 190 -12.18 -2.43 1.76
C LEU A 190 -11.89 -2.79 0.31
N GLY A 191 -11.15 -3.88 0.11
CA GLY A 191 -10.94 -4.50 -1.18
C GLY A 191 -11.99 -5.56 -1.45
N ILE A 192 -12.55 -5.57 -2.65
CA ILE A 192 -13.56 -6.53 -3.08
C ILE A 192 -13.14 -7.10 -4.43
N ASP A 193 -12.93 -8.40 -4.48
CA ASP A 193 -12.69 -9.15 -5.72
C ASP A 193 -13.97 -9.88 -6.11
N ILE A 194 -14.65 -9.38 -7.15
CA ILE A 194 -15.87 -9.97 -7.71
C ILE A 194 -15.45 -10.84 -8.89
N GLY A 195 -15.04 -12.07 -8.59
CA GLY A 195 -14.64 -13.05 -9.59
C GLY A 195 -15.82 -13.69 -10.31
N ALA A 196 -15.53 -14.54 -11.30
CA ALA A 196 -16.56 -15.26 -12.05
C ALA A 196 -17.34 -16.27 -11.19
N SER A 197 -16.68 -16.91 -10.23
CA SER A 197 -17.29 -17.95 -9.37
C SER A 197 -17.44 -17.54 -7.91
N THR A 198 -16.64 -16.59 -7.41
CA THR A 198 -16.63 -16.24 -5.98
C THR A 198 -16.41 -14.76 -5.80
N THR A 199 -17.00 -14.19 -4.74
CA THR A 199 -16.72 -12.81 -4.31
C THR A 199 -15.96 -12.84 -2.99
N LYS A 200 -14.85 -12.10 -2.93
CA LYS A 200 -13.98 -12.04 -1.74
C LYS A 200 -13.81 -10.61 -1.24
N PHE A 201 -13.95 -10.42 0.06
CA PHE A 201 -13.73 -9.14 0.73
C PHE A 201 -12.47 -9.21 1.58
N ALA A 202 -11.70 -8.13 1.57
CA ALA A 202 -10.51 -7.96 2.40
C ALA A 202 -10.47 -6.53 2.96
N LEU A 203 -10.51 -6.41 4.29
CA LEU A 203 -10.32 -5.15 4.98
C LEU A 203 -8.83 -4.94 5.20
N VAL A 204 -8.27 -3.91 4.57
CA VAL A 204 -6.83 -3.62 4.65
C VAL A 204 -6.60 -2.35 5.45
N LYS A 205 -5.74 -2.46 6.46
CA LYS A 205 -5.25 -1.35 7.28
C LYS A 205 -3.74 -1.48 7.41
N ASN A 206 -3.00 -0.41 7.15
CA ASN A 206 -1.53 -0.40 7.26
C ASN A 206 -0.86 -1.44 6.36
N ARG A 207 -1.42 -1.71 5.18
CA ARG A 207 -1.00 -2.78 4.28
C ARG A 207 -1.10 -4.21 4.84
N LYS A 208 -1.78 -4.40 5.98
CA LYS A 208 -2.09 -5.70 6.54
C LYS A 208 -3.56 -6.02 6.30
N CYS A 209 -3.85 -7.26 5.95
CA CYS A 209 -5.21 -7.78 5.99
C CYS A 209 -5.63 -7.85 7.46
N VAL A 210 -6.77 -7.24 7.79
CA VAL A 210 -7.34 -7.22 9.15
C VAL A 210 -8.51 -8.19 9.26
N LYS A 211 -9.29 -8.30 8.18
CA LYS A 211 -10.47 -9.14 8.11
C LYS A 211 -10.67 -9.60 6.68
N GLU A 212 -11.03 -10.85 6.50
CA GLU A 212 -11.36 -11.45 5.21
C GLU A 212 -12.72 -12.13 5.28
N TYR A 213 -13.38 -12.21 4.13
CA TYR A 213 -14.69 -12.86 4.02
C TYR A 213 -14.93 -13.31 2.61
N ARG A 214 -15.26 -14.59 2.45
CA ARG A 214 -15.74 -15.13 1.19
C ARG A 214 -17.26 -15.15 1.25
N LYS A 215 -17.89 -14.47 0.30
CA LYS A 215 -19.34 -14.47 0.14
C LYS A 215 -19.81 -15.90 -0.21
N PRO A 216 -20.73 -16.52 0.57
CA PRO A 216 -21.42 -17.75 0.19
C PRO A 216 -22.23 -17.59 -1.09
N ASP A 217 -22.42 -18.66 -1.85
CA ASP A 217 -23.05 -18.59 -3.17
C ASP A 217 -24.52 -18.11 -3.07
N GLU A 218 -25.25 -18.51 -2.01
CA GLU A 218 -26.67 -18.18 -1.77
C GLU A 218 -26.90 -16.76 -1.24
N GLN A 219 -25.88 -16.12 -0.67
CA GLN A 219 -26.00 -14.78 -0.11
C GLN A 219 -26.05 -13.73 -1.23
N SER A 220 -26.80 -12.62 -1.06
CA SER A 220 -26.70 -11.48 -1.98
C SER A 220 -25.39 -10.70 -1.78
N PHE A 221 -25.03 -9.81 -2.72
CA PHE A 221 -23.84 -8.96 -2.56
C PHE A 221 -24.03 -7.93 -1.45
N GLU A 222 -25.23 -7.36 -1.36
CA GLU A 222 -25.63 -6.36 -0.37
C GLU A 222 -25.61 -6.96 1.04
N ASP A 223 -26.24 -8.12 1.26
CA ASP A 223 -26.24 -8.79 2.56
C ASP A 223 -24.83 -9.20 2.98
N ALA A 224 -23.99 -9.60 2.02
CA ALA A 224 -22.59 -9.91 2.27
C ALA A 224 -21.83 -8.67 2.74
N LEU A 225 -22.06 -7.52 2.10
CA LEU A 225 -21.39 -6.27 2.44
C LEU A 225 -21.82 -5.76 3.83
N GLU A 226 -23.10 -5.86 4.15
CA GLU A 226 -23.65 -5.50 5.46
C GLU A 226 -23.13 -6.43 6.57
N SER A 227 -23.20 -7.75 6.37
CA SER A 227 -22.70 -8.75 7.33
C SER A 227 -21.18 -8.65 7.54
N PHE A 228 -20.42 -8.30 6.51
CA PHE A 228 -19.00 -8.03 6.64
C PHE A 228 -18.71 -6.84 7.54
N GLY A 229 -19.51 -5.78 7.41
CA GLY A 229 -19.35 -4.52 8.13
C GLY A 229 -18.24 -3.64 7.55
N TYR A 230 -18.58 -2.41 7.20
CA TYR A 230 -17.69 -1.43 6.59
C TYR A 230 -17.54 -0.14 7.42
N ALA A 231 -17.77 -0.24 8.74
CA ALA A 231 -17.61 0.88 9.66
C ALA A 231 -16.16 1.41 9.64
N GLY A 232 -16.00 2.71 9.39
CA GLY A 232 -14.69 3.37 9.34
C GLY A 232 -13.92 3.17 8.02
N VAL A 233 -14.47 2.44 7.04
CA VAL A 233 -13.91 2.34 5.69
C VAL A 233 -13.94 3.71 5.03
N LYS A 234 -12.80 4.14 4.48
CA LYS A 234 -12.67 5.43 3.79
C LYS A 234 -12.88 5.34 2.29
N ARG A 235 -12.63 4.17 1.73
CA ARG A 235 -12.72 3.88 0.30
C ARG A 235 -12.95 2.39 0.09
N ILE A 236 -13.70 2.07 -0.95
CA ILE A 236 -13.85 0.71 -1.47
C ILE A 236 -13.09 0.58 -2.78
N ALA A 237 -12.36 -0.51 -2.94
CA ALA A 237 -11.68 -0.86 -4.18
C ALA A 237 -12.27 -2.16 -4.72
N VAL A 238 -12.91 -2.09 -5.88
CA VAL A 238 -13.50 -3.26 -6.54
C VAL A 238 -12.62 -3.72 -7.69
N THR A 239 -12.48 -5.03 -7.86
CA THR A 239 -11.71 -5.68 -8.93
C THR A 239 -12.42 -6.97 -9.37
N GLY A 240 -11.84 -7.66 -10.34
CA GLY A 240 -12.41 -8.87 -10.92
C GLY A 240 -13.41 -8.55 -12.03
N VAL A 241 -13.73 -9.56 -12.85
CA VAL A 241 -14.64 -9.40 -13.99
C VAL A 241 -16.02 -8.85 -13.59
N GLY A 242 -16.54 -9.23 -12.42
CA GLY A 242 -17.83 -8.79 -11.90
C GLY A 242 -17.83 -7.34 -11.40
N SER A 243 -16.67 -6.71 -11.22
CA SER A 243 -16.60 -5.27 -10.87
C SER A 243 -17.19 -4.36 -11.96
N SER A 244 -17.36 -4.87 -13.18
CA SER A 244 -18.02 -4.17 -14.29
C SER A 244 -19.50 -3.84 -14.01
N PHE A 245 -20.15 -4.59 -13.11
CA PHE A 245 -21.55 -4.36 -12.74
C PHE A 245 -21.72 -3.30 -11.64
N ILE A 246 -20.65 -2.95 -10.92
CA ILE A 246 -20.69 -1.93 -9.87
C ILE A 246 -20.63 -0.54 -10.49
N LYS A 247 -21.68 0.26 -10.25
CA LYS A 247 -21.78 1.64 -10.74
C LYS A 247 -21.78 2.62 -9.57
N GLY A 248 -20.85 3.56 -9.59
CA GLY A 248 -20.75 4.61 -8.58
C GLY A 248 -20.27 4.10 -7.22
N ASP A 249 -20.56 4.91 -6.20
CA ASP A 249 -20.15 4.69 -4.81
C ASP A 249 -21.07 3.69 -4.10
N LEU A 250 -20.49 2.80 -3.29
CA LEU A 250 -21.25 1.81 -2.53
C LEU A 250 -21.58 2.38 -1.14
N HIS A 251 -22.86 2.46 -0.80
CA HIS A 251 -23.35 3.06 0.46
C HIS A 251 -22.75 4.46 0.77
N GLY A 252 -22.53 5.26 -0.27
CA GLY A 252 -21.94 6.61 -0.15
C GLY A 252 -20.45 6.63 0.19
N ILE A 253 -19.76 5.48 0.12
CA ILE A 253 -18.31 5.37 0.29
C ILE A 253 -17.67 5.44 -1.10
N PRO A 254 -16.64 6.29 -1.31
CA PRO A 254 -15.93 6.37 -2.58
C PRO A 254 -15.49 5.00 -3.07
N THR A 255 -15.98 4.59 -4.25
CA THR A 255 -15.66 3.28 -4.84
C THR A 255 -14.84 3.47 -6.11
N VAL A 256 -13.72 2.73 -6.20
CA VAL A 256 -12.83 2.80 -7.36
C VAL A 256 -12.63 1.40 -7.93
N ARG A 257 -12.81 1.28 -9.25
CA ARG A 257 -12.48 0.05 -9.98
C ARG A 257 -10.98 -0.05 -10.22
N LYS A 258 -10.41 -1.22 -9.97
CA LYS A 258 -9.00 -1.54 -10.20
C LYS A 258 -8.88 -2.70 -11.17
N ASP A 259 -7.79 -2.69 -11.93
CA ASP A 259 -7.43 -3.79 -12.83
C ASP A 259 -7.08 -5.05 -12.03
N GLU A 260 -7.51 -6.20 -12.53
CA GLU A 260 -7.38 -7.48 -11.84
C GLU A 260 -5.92 -7.92 -11.76
N PHE A 261 -5.17 -7.84 -12.86
CA PHE A 261 -3.76 -8.25 -12.88
C PHE A 261 -2.88 -7.35 -12.00
N THR A 262 -3.18 -6.05 -12.00
CA THR A 262 -2.55 -5.08 -11.10
C THR A 262 -2.88 -5.38 -9.63
N SER A 263 -4.12 -5.79 -9.35
CA SER A 263 -4.55 -6.15 -8.00
C SER A 263 -3.87 -7.45 -7.54
N VAL A 264 -3.89 -8.52 -8.34
CA VAL A 264 -3.18 -9.78 -8.07
C VAL A 264 -1.71 -9.52 -7.77
N SER A 265 -1.02 -8.75 -8.63
CA SER A 265 0.40 -8.49 -8.46
C SER A 265 0.73 -7.69 -7.20
N ARG A 266 -0.05 -6.64 -6.90
CA ARG A 266 0.12 -5.84 -5.67
C ARG A 266 -0.17 -6.65 -4.42
N GLY A 267 -1.22 -7.47 -4.44
CA GLY A 267 -1.58 -8.38 -3.36
C GLY A 267 -0.47 -9.37 -3.06
N ALA A 268 -0.07 -10.15 -4.07
CA ALA A 268 0.98 -11.15 -3.94
C ALA A 268 2.32 -10.55 -3.48
N THR A 269 2.73 -9.41 -4.06
CA THR A 269 3.97 -8.71 -3.65
C THR A 269 3.90 -8.29 -2.19
N ASN A 270 2.75 -7.81 -1.73
CA ASN A 270 2.57 -7.35 -0.37
C ASN A 270 2.60 -8.51 0.65
N LEU A 271 2.03 -9.66 0.29
CA LEU A 271 1.98 -10.84 1.14
C LEU A 271 3.35 -11.52 1.26
N VAL A 272 4.05 -11.71 0.14
CA VAL A 272 5.33 -12.46 0.12
C VAL A 272 6.54 -11.58 0.44
N LYS A 273 6.44 -10.25 0.24
CA LYS A 273 7.53 -9.27 0.40
C LYS A 273 8.80 -9.59 -0.37
N GLN A 274 8.70 -10.43 -1.41
CA GLN A 274 9.80 -10.72 -2.31
C GLN A 274 9.62 -9.92 -3.59
N SER A 275 10.72 -9.33 -4.05
CA SER A 275 10.83 -8.77 -5.38
C SER A 275 11.30 -9.88 -6.33
N ASN A 276 10.88 -9.82 -7.60
CA ASN A 276 11.31 -10.77 -8.63
C ASN A 276 10.71 -12.20 -8.54
N THR A 277 9.39 -12.34 -8.60
CA THR A 277 8.68 -13.63 -8.56
C THR A 277 7.79 -13.86 -9.78
N LEU A 278 7.37 -15.11 -10.00
CA LEU A 278 6.20 -15.44 -10.83
C LEU A 278 5.01 -15.65 -9.89
N VAL A 279 3.88 -15.01 -10.17
CA VAL A 279 2.63 -15.21 -9.43
C VAL A 279 1.68 -16.03 -10.30
N VAL A 280 1.15 -17.10 -9.73
CA VAL A 280 0.14 -17.96 -10.34
C VAL A 280 -1.15 -17.78 -9.55
N SER A 281 -2.15 -17.15 -10.16
CA SER A 281 -3.46 -16.98 -9.56
C SER A 281 -4.37 -18.11 -10.03
N ILE A 282 -4.72 -19.02 -9.12
CA ILE A 282 -5.57 -20.19 -9.35
C ILE A 282 -6.99 -19.88 -8.84
N GLY A 283 -7.84 -19.38 -9.73
CA GLY A 283 -9.25 -19.09 -9.51
C GLY A 283 -10.13 -20.07 -10.28
N THR A 284 -11.16 -19.56 -10.96
CA THR A 284 -11.98 -20.35 -11.89
C THR A 284 -11.12 -20.96 -13.00
N GLY A 285 -10.25 -20.15 -13.60
CA GLY A 285 -9.09 -20.59 -14.39
C GLY A 285 -7.79 -20.14 -13.73
N THR A 286 -6.67 -20.27 -14.44
CA THR A 286 -5.34 -19.90 -13.90
C THR A 286 -4.67 -18.83 -14.76
N SER A 287 -4.11 -17.82 -14.11
CA SER A 287 -3.33 -16.75 -14.76
C SER A 287 -1.91 -16.69 -14.21
N PHE A 288 -0.95 -16.40 -15.09
CA PHE A 288 0.46 -16.22 -14.77
C PHE A 288 0.86 -14.76 -14.92
N THR A 289 1.41 -14.17 -13.86
CA THR A 289 1.84 -12.77 -13.82
C THR A 289 3.27 -12.68 -13.33
N ARG A 290 4.13 -12.03 -14.12
CA ARG A 290 5.53 -11.82 -13.76
C ARG A 290 5.67 -10.51 -13.00
N ILE A 291 6.40 -10.54 -11.88
CA ILE A 291 6.66 -9.36 -11.05
C ILE A 291 8.16 -9.16 -10.93
N THR A 292 8.65 -7.97 -11.28
CA THR A 292 10.03 -7.51 -11.04
C THR A 292 10.01 -6.29 -10.10
N PRO A 293 11.16 -5.81 -9.60
CA PRO A 293 11.20 -4.59 -8.78
C PRO A 293 10.63 -3.35 -9.49
N VAL A 294 10.56 -3.36 -10.83
CA VAL A 294 10.22 -2.19 -11.64
C VAL A 294 8.85 -2.31 -12.29
N ARG A 295 8.42 -3.52 -12.67
CA ARG A 295 7.16 -3.73 -13.40
C ARG A 295 6.50 -5.07 -13.10
N ALA A 296 5.20 -5.14 -13.33
CA ALA A 296 4.45 -6.39 -13.38
C ALA A 296 3.72 -6.50 -14.73
N TRP A 297 3.64 -7.70 -15.30
CA TRP A 297 2.90 -7.95 -16.54
C TRP A 297 2.36 -9.36 -16.61
N HIS A 298 1.26 -9.53 -17.35
CA HIS A 298 0.65 -10.82 -17.60
C HIS A 298 1.49 -11.63 -18.60
N VAL A 299 1.80 -12.88 -18.26
CA VAL A 299 2.59 -13.80 -19.10
C VAL A 299 1.66 -14.64 -19.99
N GLY A 300 0.52 -15.06 -19.43
CA GLY A 300 -0.45 -15.92 -20.10
C GLY A 300 -1.39 -16.58 -19.09
N GLY A 301 -2.25 -17.47 -19.55
CA GLY A 301 -3.21 -18.17 -18.70
C GLY A 301 -3.69 -19.49 -19.29
N THR A 302 -4.43 -20.24 -18.51
CA THR A 302 -5.02 -21.54 -18.87
C THR A 302 -6.41 -21.68 -18.25
N GLY A 303 -7.28 -22.47 -18.89
CA GLY A 303 -8.59 -22.83 -18.36
C GLY A 303 -8.54 -23.84 -17.20
N LEU A 304 -7.37 -24.41 -16.90
CA LEU A 304 -7.20 -25.29 -15.74
C LEU A 304 -7.33 -24.47 -14.46
N GLY A 305 -8.20 -24.90 -13.54
CA GLY A 305 -8.44 -24.21 -12.28
C GLY A 305 -9.62 -24.79 -11.52
N GLY A 306 -10.14 -24.04 -10.55
CA GLY A 306 -11.26 -24.44 -9.71
C GLY A 306 -12.56 -24.66 -10.47
N GLY A 307 -12.79 -23.95 -11.58
CA GLY A 307 -13.97 -24.13 -12.41
C GLY A 307 -14.00 -25.49 -13.11
N MET A 308 -12.85 -25.91 -13.66
CA MET A 308 -12.70 -27.25 -14.23
C MET A 308 -12.80 -28.33 -13.15
N LEU A 309 -12.17 -28.13 -11.98
CA LEU A 309 -12.28 -29.04 -10.84
C LEU A 309 -13.74 -29.29 -10.46
N ARG A 310 -14.50 -28.22 -10.19
CA ARG A 310 -15.93 -28.30 -9.84
C ARG A 310 -16.75 -29.00 -10.93
N GLY A 311 -16.50 -28.65 -12.20
CA GLY A 311 -17.27 -29.20 -13.32
C GLY A 311 -17.02 -30.69 -13.56
N LEU A 312 -15.75 -31.12 -13.47
CA LEU A 312 -15.38 -32.53 -13.67
C LEU A 312 -15.67 -33.38 -12.43
N SER A 313 -15.51 -32.85 -11.22
CA SER A 313 -15.82 -33.58 -10.00
C SER A 313 -17.30 -33.98 -9.94
N ALA A 314 -18.21 -33.14 -10.43
CA ALA A 314 -19.63 -33.46 -10.50
C ALA A 314 -19.91 -34.75 -11.28
N ARG A 315 -19.12 -35.00 -12.34
CA ARG A 315 -19.27 -36.17 -13.22
C ARG A 315 -18.46 -37.38 -12.78
N LEU A 316 -17.23 -37.15 -12.32
CA LEU A 316 -16.29 -38.22 -12.01
C LEU A 316 -16.36 -38.66 -10.54
N CYS A 317 -16.65 -37.73 -9.63
CA CYS A 317 -16.70 -37.97 -8.19
C CYS A 317 -18.13 -37.92 -7.64
N GLY A 318 -19.11 -37.47 -8.44
CA GLY A 318 -20.51 -37.32 -8.02
C GLY A 318 -20.75 -36.14 -7.07
N THR A 319 -19.86 -35.14 -7.03
CA THR A 319 -20.01 -33.96 -6.17
C THR A 319 -19.43 -32.71 -6.84
N ASP A 320 -20.13 -31.59 -6.78
CA ASP A 320 -19.66 -30.26 -7.14
C ASP A 320 -19.40 -29.37 -5.90
N ASP A 321 -19.59 -29.92 -4.70
CA ASP A 321 -19.16 -29.32 -3.45
C ASP A 321 -17.63 -29.39 -3.34
N MET A 322 -17.01 -28.23 -3.30
CA MET A 322 -15.56 -28.11 -3.26
C MET A 322 -14.99 -28.53 -1.90
N GLU A 323 -15.77 -28.44 -0.81
CA GLU A 323 -15.34 -28.89 0.53
C GLU A 323 -15.39 -30.42 0.62
N GLU A 324 -16.44 -31.05 0.09
CA GLU A 324 -16.51 -32.51 -0.06
C GLU A 324 -15.37 -33.01 -0.97
N LEU A 325 -15.14 -32.35 -2.12
CA LEU A 325 -14.08 -32.71 -3.06
C LEU A 325 -12.69 -32.63 -2.41
N GLN A 326 -12.42 -31.58 -1.64
CA GLN A 326 -11.16 -31.44 -0.90
C GLN A 326 -10.97 -32.59 0.10
N THR A 327 -12.03 -32.97 0.80
CA THR A 327 -12.01 -34.07 1.78
C THR A 327 -11.76 -35.42 1.10
N LEU A 328 -12.46 -35.70 0.00
CA LEU A 328 -12.25 -36.90 -0.81
C LEU A 328 -10.80 -36.97 -1.32
N ALA A 329 -10.32 -35.90 -1.94
CA ALA A 329 -8.98 -35.83 -2.52
C ALA A 329 -7.87 -35.97 -1.46
N ALA A 330 -8.09 -35.51 -0.23
CA ALA A 330 -7.15 -35.68 0.87
C ALA A 330 -7.01 -37.15 1.33
N SER A 331 -8.07 -37.95 1.15
CA SER A 331 -8.09 -39.38 1.52
C SER A 331 -7.73 -40.33 0.37
N GLY A 332 -7.65 -39.83 -0.87
CA GLY A 332 -7.39 -40.65 -2.05
C GLY A 332 -5.93 -41.07 -2.22
N ASP A 333 -5.74 -42.19 -2.89
CA ASP A 333 -4.43 -42.74 -3.22
C ASP A 333 -4.05 -42.50 -4.68
N LEU A 334 -3.04 -41.65 -4.91
CA LEU A 334 -2.50 -41.39 -6.24
C LEU A 334 -1.88 -42.64 -6.88
N HIS A 335 -1.43 -43.61 -6.07
CA HIS A 335 -0.89 -44.86 -6.56
C HIS A 335 -1.92 -45.75 -7.28
N ALA A 336 -3.18 -45.64 -6.87
CA ALA A 336 -4.29 -46.41 -7.43
C ALA A 336 -4.78 -45.85 -8.77
N ILE A 337 -4.56 -44.56 -9.04
CA ILE A 337 -5.16 -43.86 -10.18
C ILE A 337 -4.15 -43.35 -11.22
N ASP A 338 -2.97 -42.91 -10.80
CA ASP A 338 -1.93 -42.39 -11.70
C ASP A 338 -0.94 -43.51 -12.06
N LEU A 339 -0.46 -43.52 -13.32
CA LEU A 339 0.71 -44.30 -13.69
C LEU A 339 1.96 -43.53 -13.27
N GLN A 340 2.79 -44.18 -12.48
CA GLN A 340 4.01 -43.61 -11.92
C GLN A 340 5.23 -44.37 -12.42
N LEU A 341 6.40 -43.77 -12.26
CA LEU A 341 7.65 -44.31 -12.77
C LEU A 341 7.93 -45.73 -12.25
N ARG A 342 7.60 -46.00 -10.98
CA ARG A 342 7.73 -47.34 -10.37
C ARG A 342 6.92 -48.44 -11.07
N ASP A 343 5.88 -48.08 -11.81
CA ASP A 343 5.02 -49.05 -12.50
C ASP A 343 5.59 -49.47 -13.86
N VAL A 344 6.54 -48.71 -14.41
CA VAL A 344 7.08 -48.89 -15.77
C VAL A 344 8.59 -49.04 -15.81
N PHE A 345 9.28 -48.89 -14.68
CA PHE A 345 10.73 -48.89 -14.61
C PHE A 345 11.25 -49.55 -13.32
N GLU A 346 12.00 -50.64 -13.48
CA GLU A 346 12.74 -51.31 -12.40
C GLU A 346 14.15 -50.71 -12.31
N GLY A 347 14.29 -49.58 -11.61
CA GLY A 347 15.57 -48.92 -11.38
C GLY A 347 15.43 -47.50 -10.81
N THR A 348 16.56 -46.81 -10.63
CA THR A 348 16.58 -45.39 -10.24
C THR A 348 17.05 -44.52 -11.41
N LEU A 349 16.21 -43.61 -11.90
CA LEU A 349 16.61 -42.55 -12.82
C LEU A 349 17.19 -41.38 -12.02
N SER A 350 18.29 -40.80 -12.49
CA SER A 350 18.84 -39.60 -11.87
C SER A 350 17.81 -38.47 -11.92
N HIS A 351 17.58 -37.81 -10.79
CA HIS A 351 16.67 -36.68 -10.61
C HIS A 351 15.15 -36.97 -10.68
N LEU A 352 14.71 -38.23 -10.81
CA LEU A 352 13.29 -38.61 -10.76
C LEU A 352 13.01 -39.51 -9.56
N THR A 353 11.88 -39.27 -8.87
CA THR A 353 11.43 -40.14 -7.78
C THR A 353 10.57 -41.30 -8.33
N PRO A 354 10.53 -42.48 -7.68
CA PRO A 354 9.67 -43.58 -8.10
C PRO A 354 8.17 -43.23 -8.15
N ASN A 355 7.76 -42.22 -7.38
CA ASN A 355 6.38 -41.73 -7.31
C ASN A 355 6.07 -40.67 -8.38
N ALA A 356 7.06 -40.25 -9.19
CA ALA A 356 6.82 -39.27 -10.24
C ALA A 356 5.78 -39.78 -11.23
N THR A 357 4.76 -38.96 -11.49
CA THR A 357 3.69 -39.29 -12.45
C THR A 357 4.25 -39.36 -13.87
N VAL A 358 3.99 -40.47 -14.55
CA VAL A 358 4.23 -40.68 -15.99
C VAL A 358 2.99 -40.27 -16.78
N ALA A 359 1.81 -40.70 -16.33
CA ALA A 359 0.52 -40.33 -16.93
C ALA A 359 -0.56 -40.21 -15.83
N ASN A 360 -1.16 -39.02 -15.71
CA ASN A 360 -2.26 -38.81 -14.78
C ASN A 360 -3.48 -39.64 -15.17
N MET A 361 -4.16 -40.22 -14.19
CA MET A 361 -5.43 -40.94 -14.29
C MET A 361 -5.45 -42.13 -15.27
N SER A 362 -4.31 -42.66 -15.71
CA SER A 362 -4.31 -43.74 -16.70
C SER A 362 -4.68 -45.12 -16.12
N LYS A 363 -4.75 -45.27 -14.80
CA LYS A 363 -5.25 -46.48 -14.13
C LYS A 363 -6.75 -46.38 -13.79
N LEU A 364 -7.43 -45.30 -14.20
CA LEU A 364 -8.85 -45.09 -13.94
C LEU A 364 -9.68 -46.24 -14.51
N SER A 365 -10.57 -46.78 -13.68
CA SER A 365 -11.50 -47.83 -14.04
C SER A 365 -12.85 -47.63 -13.31
N GLU A 366 -13.87 -48.40 -13.68
CA GLU A 366 -15.17 -48.38 -12.99
C GLU A 366 -15.10 -48.79 -11.51
N GLN A 367 -14.03 -49.51 -11.11
CA GLN A 367 -13.83 -49.99 -9.75
C GLN A 367 -13.02 -49.01 -8.89
N THR A 368 -12.49 -47.93 -9.47
CA THR A 368 -11.66 -46.96 -8.76
C THR A 368 -12.48 -46.22 -7.71
N ALA A 369 -11.95 -46.11 -6.48
CA ALA A 369 -12.67 -45.46 -5.40
C ALA A 369 -12.85 -43.95 -5.69
N ARG A 370 -14.00 -43.38 -5.28
CA ARG A 370 -14.31 -41.95 -5.47
C ARG A 370 -13.22 -41.03 -4.92
N ALA A 371 -12.61 -41.39 -3.79
CA ALA A 371 -11.51 -40.65 -3.18
C ALA A 371 -10.27 -40.61 -4.10
N ASP A 372 -9.91 -41.74 -4.71
CA ASP A 372 -8.77 -41.83 -5.63
C ASP A 372 -9.04 -41.02 -6.90
N VAL A 373 -10.28 -41.05 -7.42
CA VAL A 373 -10.71 -40.20 -8.55
C VAL A 373 -10.56 -38.72 -8.22
N ALA A 374 -10.99 -38.29 -7.04
CA ALA A 374 -10.83 -36.92 -6.57
C ALA A 374 -9.36 -36.51 -6.44
N ALA A 375 -8.52 -37.39 -5.88
CA ALA A 375 -7.09 -37.16 -5.73
C ALA A 375 -6.39 -37.04 -7.10
N GLY A 376 -6.65 -37.97 -8.03
CA GLY A 376 -6.07 -37.97 -9.38
C GLY A 376 -6.50 -36.73 -10.19
N LEU A 377 -7.77 -36.33 -10.08
CA LEU A 377 -8.27 -35.11 -10.74
C LEU A 377 -7.58 -33.85 -10.21
N CYS A 378 -7.44 -33.73 -8.88
CA CYS A 378 -6.70 -32.63 -8.27
C CYS A 378 -5.23 -32.65 -8.69
N ASN A 379 -4.59 -33.82 -8.66
CA ASN A 379 -3.18 -33.98 -9.00
C ASN A 379 -2.90 -33.56 -10.45
N MET A 380 -3.70 -34.05 -11.40
CA MET A 380 -3.60 -33.68 -12.81
C MET A 380 -3.63 -32.15 -13.01
N ILE A 381 -4.56 -31.47 -12.34
CA ILE A 381 -4.73 -30.01 -12.48
C ILE A 381 -3.57 -29.25 -11.83
N PHE A 382 -3.19 -29.58 -10.59
CA PHE A 382 -2.11 -28.90 -9.90
C PHE A 382 -0.73 -29.17 -10.53
N GLN A 383 -0.43 -30.41 -10.93
CA GLN A 383 0.82 -30.73 -11.64
C GLN A 383 0.90 -29.99 -12.99
N SER A 384 -0.19 -29.95 -13.76
CA SER A 384 -0.25 -29.22 -15.02
C SER A 384 0.00 -27.72 -14.82
N ILE A 385 -0.64 -27.11 -13.84
CA ILE A 385 -0.43 -25.70 -13.47
C ILE A 385 1.01 -25.46 -13.02
N GLY A 386 1.55 -26.34 -12.16
CA GLY A 386 2.92 -26.26 -11.67
C GLY A 386 3.94 -26.33 -12.80
N LEU A 387 3.78 -27.26 -13.74
CA LEU A 387 4.69 -27.42 -14.87
C LEU A 387 4.64 -26.21 -15.82
N MET A 388 3.44 -25.68 -16.10
CA MET A 388 3.30 -24.42 -16.84
C MET A 388 3.98 -23.25 -16.12
N ALA A 389 3.86 -23.17 -14.79
CA ALA A 389 4.53 -22.14 -13.99
C ALA A 389 6.06 -22.27 -14.07
N VAL A 390 6.59 -23.50 -14.02
CA VAL A 390 8.02 -23.78 -14.21
C VAL A 390 8.48 -23.26 -15.58
N PHE A 391 7.76 -23.58 -16.66
CA PHE A 391 8.15 -23.10 -17.99
C PHE A 391 8.04 -21.59 -18.14
N ALA A 392 7.04 -20.96 -17.52
CA ALA A 392 6.92 -19.50 -17.45
C ALA A 392 8.06 -18.85 -16.64
N ALA A 393 8.70 -19.58 -15.71
CA ALA A 393 9.83 -19.10 -14.92
C ALA A 393 11.21 -19.45 -15.53
N LYS A 394 11.32 -20.50 -16.37
CA LYS A 394 12.59 -21.15 -16.79
C LYS A 394 13.60 -20.24 -17.49
N ARG A 395 13.17 -19.14 -18.11
CA ARG A 395 14.05 -18.14 -18.77
C ARG A 395 14.35 -16.92 -17.91
N HIS A 396 14.03 -16.99 -16.62
CA HIS A 396 14.17 -15.87 -15.70
C HIS A 396 15.03 -16.24 -14.50
N LEU A 397 15.68 -15.23 -13.91
CA LEU A 397 16.45 -15.35 -12.68
C LEU A 397 15.52 -15.48 -11.45
N THR A 398 14.44 -16.25 -11.55
CA THR A 398 13.53 -16.52 -10.44
C THR A 398 13.26 -18.02 -10.37
N ARG A 399 13.42 -18.57 -9.16
CA ARG A 399 13.04 -19.94 -8.83
C ARG A 399 11.85 -19.99 -7.88
N THR A 400 11.39 -18.84 -7.40
CA THR A 400 10.25 -18.75 -6.50
C THR A 400 8.98 -18.45 -7.27
N ILE A 401 8.01 -19.35 -7.15
CA ILE A 401 6.70 -19.26 -7.76
C ILE A 401 5.68 -19.09 -6.64
N VAL A 402 4.99 -17.95 -6.63
CA VAL A 402 3.99 -17.61 -5.63
C VAL A 402 2.63 -18.04 -6.13
N LEU A 403 1.91 -18.80 -5.32
CA LEU A 403 0.58 -19.30 -5.63
C LEU A 403 -0.44 -18.50 -4.82
N VAL A 404 -1.46 -17.96 -5.48
CA VAL A 404 -2.58 -17.27 -4.85
C VAL A 404 -3.88 -17.80 -5.43
N GLY A 405 -5.00 -17.59 -4.74
CA GLY A 405 -6.31 -18.06 -5.19
C GLY A 405 -6.97 -19.05 -4.24
N THR A 406 -8.17 -19.47 -4.62
CA THR A 406 -9.18 -20.03 -3.71
C THR A 406 -8.86 -21.45 -3.23
N ILE A 407 -8.07 -22.20 -4.00
CA ILE A 407 -7.80 -23.65 -3.82
C ILE A 407 -6.31 -23.95 -3.61
N THR A 408 -5.47 -22.92 -3.46
CA THR A 408 -4.01 -23.09 -3.39
C THR A 408 -3.51 -23.65 -2.07
N ASP A 409 -4.33 -23.57 -1.02
CA ASP A 409 -4.06 -24.05 0.33
C ASP A 409 -4.56 -25.48 0.58
N TRP A 410 -5.11 -26.14 -0.45
CA TRP A 410 -5.54 -27.53 -0.33
C TRP A 410 -4.34 -28.46 -0.09
N PRO A 411 -4.44 -29.44 0.84
CA PRO A 411 -3.35 -30.37 1.12
C PRO A 411 -2.83 -31.11 -0.12
N ILE A 412 -3.75 -31.51 -1.02
CA ILE A 412 -3.40 -32.17 -2.28
C ILE A 412 -2.62 -31.24 -3.22
N ALA A 413 -2.91 -29.94 -3.23
CA ALA A 413 -2.19 -28.97 -4.04
C ALA A 413 -0.71 -28.92 -3.64
N GLN A 414 -0.44 -28.83 -2.33
CA GLN A 414 0.93 -28.85 -1.81
C GLN A 414 1.66 -30.13 -2.22
N ARG A 415 1.03 -31.30 -2.01
CA ARG A 415 1.60 -32.60 -2.39
C ARG A 415 1.97 -32.67 -3.88
N SER A 416 1.05 -32.30 -4.77
CA SER A 416 1.26 -32.30 -6.22
C SER A 416 2.36 -31.35 -6.67
N LEU A 417 2.45 -30.18 -6.05
CA LEU A 417 3.40 -29.14 -6.43
C LEU A 417 4.80 -29.38 -5.87
N ASP A 418 4.92 -30.08 -4.74
CA ASP A 418 6.21 -30.49 -4.18
C ASP A 418 6.93 -31.48 -5.10
N GLU A 419 6.19 -32.37 -5.77
CA GLU A 419 6.74 -33.26 -6.80
C GLU A 419 7.31 -32.47 -8.00
N VAL A 420 6.54 -31.49 -8.50
CA VAL A 420 6.99 -30.60 -9.58
C VAL A 420 8.20 -29.75 -9.15
N ALA A 421 8.20 -29.27 -7.91
CA ALA A 421 9.30 -28.49 -7.34
C ALA A 421 10.61 -29.27 -7.29
N ALA A 422 10.55 -30.52 -6.83
CA ALA A 422 11.71 -31.41 -6.75
C ALA A 422 12.32 -31.67 -8.14
N LEU A 423 11.47 -31.94 -9.14
CA LEU A 423 11.89 -32.24 -10.51
C LEU A 423 12.55 -31.06 -11.22
N HIS A 424 12.06 -29.84 -10.98
CA HIS A 424 12.48 -28.65 -11.73
C HIS A 424 13.32 -27.66 -10.93
N ASN A 425 13.67 -27.98 -9.68
CA ASN A 425 14.46 -27.14 -8.80
C ASN A 425 13.87 -25.72 -8.66
N VAL A 426 12.55 -25.67 -8.44
CA VAL A 426 11.80 -24.44 -8.13
C VAL A 426 11.22 -24.53 -6.73
N LYS A 427 10.75 -23.40 -6.20
CA LYS A 427 10.07 -23.31 -4.90
C LYS A 427 8.69 -22.71 -5.10
N PHE A 428 7.66 -23.49 -4.80
CA PHE A 428 6.30 -22.96 -4.68
C PHE A 428 6.11 -22.34 -3.30
N VAL A 429 5.40 -21.21 -3.24
CA VAL A 429 5.09 -20.49 -1.99
C VAL A 429 3.63 -20.10 -2.00
N VAL A 430 2.87 -20.59 -1.03
CA VAL A 430 1.50 -20.15 -0.75
C VAL A 430 1.57 -19.20 0.47
N PRO A 431 1.32 -17.89 0.32
CA PRO A 431 1.31 -16.98 1.45
C PRO A 431 0.03 -17.09 2.28
N ASP A 432 0.08 -16.61 3.52
CA ASP A 432 -1.14 -16.33 4.29
C ASP A 432 -2.08 -15.42 3.49
N HIS A 433 -3.39 -15.65 3.62
CA HIS A 433 -4.43 -14.92 2.87
C HIS A 433 -4.32 -15.07 1.34
N ALA A 434 -3.71 -16.15 0.83
CA ALA A 434 -3.56 -16.43 -0.60
C ALA A 434 -4.89 -16.30 -1.38
N ALA A 435 -5.99 -16.81 -0.83
CA ALA A 435 -7.32 -16.75 -1.45
C ALA A 435 -7.87 -15.32 -1.61
N PHE A 436 -7.34 -14.36 -0.84
CA PHE A 436 -7.79 -12.98 -0.78
C PHE A 436 -6.76 -12.00 -1.36
N ALA A 437 -5.64 -12.49 -1.93
CA ALA A 437 -4.56 -11.67 -2.45
C ALA A 437 -5.05 -10.60 -3.43
N THR A 438 -5.96 -10.95 -4.35
CA THR A 438 -6.53 -10.02 -5.33
C THR A 438 -7.31 -8.89 -4.66
N ALA A 439 -8.19 -9.20 -3.70
CA ALA A 439 -8.95 -8.21 -2.93
C ALA A 439 -8.01 -7.31 -2.11
N ILE A 440 -7.01 -7.90 -1.44
CA ILE A 440 -5.99 -7.15 -0.70
C ILE A 440 -5.24 -6.18 -1.64
N GLY A 441 -4.85 -6.64 -2.82
CA GLY A 441 -4.15 -5.82 -3.80
C GLY A 441 -5.00 -4.69 -4.39
N ALA A 442 -6.30 -4.90 -4.55
CA ALA A 442 -7.24 -3.83 -4.93
C ALA A 442 -7.29 -2.75 -3.84
N ALA A 443 -7.39 -3.15 -2.56
CA ALA A 443 -7.38 -2.21 -1.44
C ALA A 443 -6.07 -1.41 -1.34
N LEU A 444 -4.93 -2.07 -1.62
CA LEU A 444 -3.61 -1.45 -1.65
C LEU A 444 -3.38 -0.50 -2.84
N SER A 445 -4.30 -0.51 -3.80
CA SER A 445 -4.17 0.30 -4.99
C SER A 445 -4.68 1.72 -4.76
N GLU A 446 -3.77 2.69 -4.75
CA GLU A 446 -4.09 4.14 -4.82
C GLU A 446 -4.87 4.45 -6.09
#